data_AF-A0A1H7RZ43-F1
#
_entry.id   AF-A0A1H7RZ43-F1
#
_cell.length_a   1.000
_cell.length_b   1.000
_cell.length_c   1.000
_cell.angle_alpha   90.00
_cell.angle_beta   90.00
_cell.angle_gamma   90.00
#
_symmetry.space_group_name_H-M   'P 1'
#
loop_
_entity.id
_entity.type
_entity.pdbx_description
1 polymer ?
#
loop_
_entity_poly.entity_id
_entity_poly.type
_entity_poly.pdbx_seq_one_letter_code
_entity_poly.pdbx_strand_id
1 'polypeptide(L)' 'MLARGFLSLMVAIPGLVQADVLIGSWNIKHLGWNNDKAFGQVAHVANHFDLLAVQELMDTSALARLEREVEALSGEA' A
#
# COMPACT_ATOMS: atom_id res chain seq x y z
N MET A 1 -14.73 -10.92 41.18
CA MET A 1 -13.57 -10.01 41.05
C MET A 1 -12.71 -10.33 39.82
N LEU A 2 -12.39 -11.60 39.54
CA LEU A 2 -11.59 -12.02 38.38
C LEU A 2 -12.12 -11.52 37.01
N ALA A 3 -13.42 -11.64 36.76
CA ALA A 3 -14.02 -11.20 35.48
C ALA A 3 -13.91 -9.68 35.23
N ARG A 4 -13.91 -8.86 36.29
CA ARG A 4 -13.79 -7.39 36.18
C ARG A 4 -12.36 -6.97 35.86
N GLY A 5 -11.37 -7.62 36.48
CA GLY A 5 -9.96 -7.41 36.14
C GLY A 5 -9.63 -7.84 34.71
N PHE A 6 -10.22 -8.95 34.25
CA PHE A 6 -10.05 -9.44 32.88
C PHE A 6 -10.66 -8.47 31.85
N LEU A 7 -11.84 -7.93 32.12
CA LEU A 7 -12.49 -6.94 31.26
C LEU A 7 -11.69 -5.63 31.19
N SER A 8 -11.16 -5.16 32.32
CA SER A 8 -10.28 -3.98 32.37
C SER A 8 -8.98 -4.19 31.59
N LEU A 9 -8.42 -5.41 31.60
CA LEU A 9 -7.22 -5.74 30.83
C LEU A 9 -7.52 -5.71 29.31
N MET A 10 -8.65 -6.25 28.87
CA MET A 10 -9.02 -6.25 27.44
C MET A 10 -9.23 -4.84 26.88
N VAL A 11 -9.69 -3.88 27.69
CA VAL A 11 -9.86 -2.48 27.28
C VAL A 11 -8.54 -1.73 27.13
N ALA A 12 -7.48 -2.15 27.82
CA ALA A 12 -6.17 -1.48 27.75
C ALA A 12 -5.31 -1.93 26.55
N ILE A 13 -5.57 -3.12 25.99
CA ILE A 13 -4.78 -3.71 24.89
C ILE A 13 -4.83 -2.91 23.57
N PRO A 14 -5.97 -2.38 23.10
CA PRO A 14 -6.05 -1.66 21.82
C PRO A 14 -5.19 -0.38 21.78
N GLY A 15 -4.96 0.27 22.92
CA GLY A 15 -4.14 1.50 22.99
C GLY A 15 -2.64 1.26 22.78
N LEU A 16 -2.20 0.00 22.76
CA LEU A 16 -0.81 -0.39 22.49
C LEU A 16 -0.56 -0.68 21.01
N VAL A 17 -1.60 -0.78 20.19
CA VAL A 17 -1.47 -1.03 18.75
C VAL A 17 -1.31 0.32 18.04
N GLN A 18 -0.09 0.60 17.59
CA GLN A 18 0.17 1.67 16.63
C GLN A 18 -0.04 1.09 15.23
N ALA A 19 -1.05 1.57 14.52
CA ALA A 19 -1.18 1.34 13.08
C ALA A 19 -0.43 2.48 12.39
N ASP A 20 0.81 2.22 11.98
CA ASP A 20 1.56 3.16 11.16
C ASP A 20 0.94 3.20 9.76
N VAL A 21 0.82 4.40 9.20
CA VAL A 21 0.38 4.60 7.81
C VAL A 21 1.59 5.04 6.99
N LEU A 22 1.90 4.29 5.93
CA LEU A 22 2.98 4.55 5.01
C LEU A 22 2.46 5.36 3.82
N ILE A 23 2.72 6.67 3.86
CA ILE A 23 2.38 7.60 2.79
C ILE A 23 3.64 7.95 1.99
N GLY A 24 3.58 7.70 0.68
CA GLY A 24 4.68 7.91 -0.25
C GLY A 24 4.35 8.87 -1.37
N SER A 25 5.41 9.39 -1.99
CA SER A 25 5.36 10.16 -3.22
C SER A 25 6.50 9.67 -4.10
N TRP A 26 6.19 9.21 -5.31
CA TRP A 26 7.18 8.62 -6.20
C TRP A 26 7.03 9.10 -7.63
N ASN A 27 8.09 9.70 -8.16
CA ASN A 27 8.28 9.88 -9.59
C ASN A 27 8.77 8.57 -10.21
N ILE A 28 7.88 7.89 -10.94
CA ILE A 28 8.12 6.56 -11.54
C ILE A 28 8.88 6.67 -12.89
N LYS A 29 9.28 7.89 -13.27
CA LYS A 29 9.99 8.23 -14.50
C LYS A 29 9.21 7.79 -15.74
N HIS A 30 8.27 8.64 -16.16
CA HIS A 30 7.40 8.44 -17.31
C HIS A 30 6.64 7.10 -17.31
N LEU A 31 5.79 6.84 -16.31
CA LEU A 31 4.95 5.64 -16.27
C LEU A 31 3.93 5.65 -17.42
N GLY A 32 3.93 4.59 -18.25
CA GLY A 32 3.08 4.51 -19.45
C GLY A 32 3.72 5.05 -20.73
N TRP A 33 4.95 5.53 -20.68
CA TRP A 33 5.74 5.81 -21.88
C TRP A 33 6.41 4.52 -22.40
N ASN A 34 6.70 4.46 -23.71
CA ASN A 34 7.48 3.39 -24.37
C ASN A 34 8.92 3.29 -23.81
N ASN A 35 9.08 2.71 -22.62
CA ASN A 35 10.33 2.62 -21.88
C ASN A 35 10.57 1.24 -21.24
N ASP A 36 9.84 0.21 -21.71
CA ASP A 36 9.92 -1.16 -21.21
C ASP A 36 9.89 -1.25 -19.68
N LYS A 37 9.00 -0.46 -19.05
CA LYS A 37 8.89 -0.40 -17.60
C LYS A 37 8.71 -1.80 -17.03
N ALA A 38 9.54 -2.12 -16.04
CA ALA A 38 9.49 -3.39 -15.33
C ALA A 38 8.33 -3.37 -14.31
N PHE A 39 7.10 -3.60 -14.78
CA PHE A 39 5.88 -3.41 -13.99
C PHE A 39 5.85 -4.24 -12.70
N GLY A 40 6.33 -5.49 -12.73
CA GLY A 40 6.38 -6.32 -11.53
C GLY A 40 7.26 -5.72 -10.43
N GLN A 41 8.39 -5.10 -10.79
CA GLN A 41 9.28 -4.43 -9.84
C GLN A 41 8.69 -3.12 -9.34
N VAL A 42 7.98 -2.38 -10.21
CA VAL A 42 7.25 -1.16 -9.79
C VAL A 42 6.15 -1.52 -8.81
N ALA A 43 5.36 -2.56 -9.10
CA ALA A 43 4.30 -3.05 -8.22
C ALA A 43 4.85 -3.56 -6.88
N HIS A 44 5.99 -4.28 -6.90
CA HIS A 44 6.68 -4.70 -5.68
C HIS A 44 7.02 -3.52 -4.75
N VAL A 45 7.52 -2.41 -5.31
CA VAL A 45 7.81 -1.21 -4.51
C VAL A 45 6.52 -0.51 -4.06
N ALA A 46 5.52 -0.41 -4.96
CA ALA A 46 4.25 0.26 -4.67
C ALA A 46 3.45 -0.44 -3.55
N ASN A 47 3.51 -1.77 -3.47
CA ASN A 47 2.81 -2.60 -2.48
C ASN A 47 3.30 -2.41 -1.03
N HIS A 48 4.31 -1.56 -0.79
CA HIS A 48 4.77 -1.20 0.55
C HIS A 48 4.12 0.07 1.11
N PHE A 49 3.26 0.74 0.35
CA PHE A 49 2.60 1.98 0.77
C PHE A 49 1.10 1.76 0.92
N ASP A 50 0.51 2.38 1.95
CA ASP A 50 -0.94 2.47 2.08
C ASP A 50 -1.52 3.54 1.15
N LEU A 51 -0.76 4.62 0.92
CA LEU A 51 -1.10 5.67 -0.03
C LEU A 51 0.14 6.15 -0.77
N LEU A 52 0.11 6.08 -2.10
CA LEU A 52 1.22 6.48 -2.96
C LEU A 52 0.79 7.52 -3.99
N ALA A 53 1.37 8.72 -3.92
CA ALA A 53 1.22 9.74 -4.95
C ALA A 53 2.19 9.49 -6.11
N VAL A 54 1.66 9.06 -7.27
CA VAL A 54 2.45 8.79 -8.48
C VAL A 54 2.66 10.08 -9.28
N GLN A 55 3.93 10.39 -9.62
CA GLN A 55 4.31 11.47 -10.54
C GLN A 55 4.90 10.92 -11.84
N GLU A 56 4.88 11.78 -12.86
CA GLU A 56 5.22 11.44 -14.25
C GLU A 56 4.39 10.28 -14.80
N LEU A 57 3.09 10.30 -14.52
CA LEU A 57 2.12 9.45 -15.20
C LEU A 57 1.88 10.01 -16.60
N MET A 58 2.26 9.26 -17.62
CA MET A 58 2.14 9.66 -19.03
C MET A 58 0.87 9.10 -19.69
N ASP A 59 0.37 7.97 -19.16
CA ASP A 59 -0.84 7.30 -19.64
C ASP A 59 -1.59 6.68 -18.45
N THR A 60 -2.86 7.00 -18.30
CA THR A 60 -3.73 6.45 -17.24
C THR A 60 -3.96 4.95 -17.38
N SER A 61 -3.84 4.38 -18.58
CA SER A 61 -3.92 2.92 -18.78
C SER A 61 -2.78 2.18 -18.05
N ALA A 62 -1.62 2.83 -17.90
CA ALA A 62 -0.49 2.30 -17.16
C ALA A 62 -0.73 2.33 -15.64
N LEU A 63 -1.49 3.30 -15.13
CA LEU A 63 -1.89 3.31 -13.72
C LEU A 63 -2.83 2.13 -13.42
N ALA A 64 -3.83 1.89 -14.27
CA ALA A 64 -4.74 0.75 -14.12
C ALA A 64 -4.00 -0.60 -14.25
N ARG A 65 -2.93 -0.66 -15.06
CA ARG A 65 -2.05 -1.84 -15.08
C ARG A 65 -1.28 -2.00 -13.78
N LEU A 66 -0.70 -0.93 -13.26
CA LEU A 66 0.03 -0.97 -11.99
C LEU A 66 -0.88 -1.42 -10.84
N GLU A 67 -2.11 -0.91 -10.78
CA GLU A 67 -3.16 -1.33 -9.84
C GLU A 67 -3.36 -2.86 -9.86
N ARG A 68 -3.65 -3.43 -11.04
CA ARG A 68 -3.82 -4.90 -11.17
C ARG A 68 -2.61 -5.70 -10.72
N GLU A 69 -1.41 -5.20 -10.98
CA GLU A 69 -0.16 -5.87 -10.56
C GLU A 69 0.03 -5.79 -9.03
N VAL A 70 -0.40 -4.69 -8.40
CA VAL A 70 -0.41 -4.55 -6.94
C VAL A 70 -1.47 -5.46 -6.31
N GLU A 71 -2.70 -5.48 -6.85
CA GLU A 71 -3.79 -6.37 -6.39
C GLU A 71 -3.39 -7.85 -6.46
N ALA A 72 -2.69 -8.25 -7.53
CA ALA A 72 -2.17 -9.60 -7.68
C ALA A 72 -1.09 -9.95 -6.64
N LEU A 73 -0.30 -8.97 -6.19
CA LEU A 73 0.72 -9.15 -5.15
C LEU A 73 0.14 -9.11 -3.73
N SER A 74 -0.90 -8.30 -3.49
CA SER A 74 -1.56 -8.15 -2.20
C SER A 74 -2.54 -9.30 -1.91
N GLY A 75 -3.02 -9.99 -2.95
CA GLY A 75 -4.04 -11.04 -2.85
C GLY A 75 -5.47 -10.50 -2.85
N GLU A 76 -5.68 -9.28 -3.36
CA GLU A 76 -6.99 -8.65 -3.53
C GLU A 76 -7.75 -9.08 -4.80
N ALA A 77 -7.04 -9.70 -5.75
CA ALA A 77 -7.55 -10.08 -7.08
C ALA A 77 -8.65 -11.15 -7.10
#